data_AF-A0A6P0DVA9-F1
#
_entry.id   AF-A0A6P0DVA9-F1
#
_cell.length_a   1.000
_cell.length_b   1.000
_cell.length_c   1.000
_cell.angle_alpha   90.00
_cell.angle_beta   90.00
_cell.angle_gamma   90.00
#
_symmetry.space_group_name_H-M   'P 1'
#
loop_
_entity.id
_entity.type
_entity.pdbx_description
1 polymer ?
#
loop_
_entity_poly.entity_id
_entity_poly.type
_entity_poly.pdbx_seq_one_letter_code
_entity_poly.pdbx_strand_id
1 'polypeptide(L)'
;YNVAFDALKNGKYDDASQLFLSFLELYPNGVYTPNALYWLGESYYATRNFQLAEAQFRDLVSRYPTHDKAAGGLLKLGLSQYGEGKNNEAQQTLQQVASQYPGSDAARVAQERLQSIRLGQQLR
;
A
#
# COMPACT_ATOMS: atom_id res chain seq x y z
N TYR A 1 17.64 6.70 -1.80
CA TYR A 1 16.59 6.54 -0.78
C TYR A 1 16.26 7.85 -0.05
N ASN A 2 17.18 8.47 0.69
CA ASN A 2 16.87 9.64 1.54
C ASN A 2 16.20 10.81 0.79
N VAL A 3 16.72 11.21 -0.38
CA VAL A 3 16.13 12.29 -1.20
C VAL A 3 14.68 12.00 -1.60
N ALA A 4 14.37 10.75 -1.95
CA ALA A 4 13.00 10.31 -2.27
C ALA A 4 12.08 10.42 -1.04
N PHE A 5 12.59 10.01 0.12
CA PHE A 5 11.86 10.08 1.38
C PHE A 5 11.64 11.52 1.85
N ASP A 6 12.60 12.41 1.62
CA ASP A 6 12.47 13.84 1.92
C ASP A 6 11.42 14.50 1.01
N ALA A 7 11.38 14.17 -0.29
CA ALA A 7 10.31 14.63 -1.17
C ALA A 7 8.92 14.20 -0.66
N LEU A 8 8.78 12.93 -0.25
CA LEU A 8 7.53 12.39 0.33
C LEU A 8 7.12 13.14 1.60
N LYS A 9 8.05 13.38 2.53
CA LYS A 9 7.79 14.13 3.77
C LYS A 9 7.32 15.55 3.52
N ASN A 10 7.79 16.17 2.43
CA ASN A 10 7.40 17.51 2.02
C ASN A 10 6.13 17.53 1.15
N GLY A 11 5.41 16.41 1.03
CA GLY A 11 4.16 16.30 0.27
C GLY A 11 4.36 16.35 -1.25
N LYS A 12 5.60 16.25 -1.74
CA LYS A 12 5.94 16.25 -3.17
C LYS A 12 5.80 14.83 -3.72
N TYR A 13 4.56 14.34 -3.80
CA TYR A 13 4.28 12.94 -4.10
C TYR A 13 4.70 12.53 -5.52
N ASP A 14 4.55 13.41 -6.51
CA ASP A 14 5.00 13.13 -7.87
C ASP A 14 6.52 12.99 -7.94
N ASP A 15 7.27 13.93 -7.36
CA ASP A 15 8.74 13.86 -7.26
C ASP A 15 9.19 12.60 -6.50
N ALA A 16 8.54 12.32 -5.36
CA ALA A 16 8.83 11.15 -4.55
C ALA A 16 8.64 9.86 -5.34
N SER A 17 7.57 9.77 -6.14
CA SER A 17 7.31 8.59 -6.97
C SER A 17 8.43 8.34 -7.98
N GLN A 18 8.92 9.38 -8.66
CA GLN A 18 10.01 9.25 -9.63
C GLN A 18 11.33 8.85 -8.94
N LEU A 19 11.62 9.44 -7.78
CA LEU A 19 12.83 9.15 -7.02
C LEU A 19 12.84 7.74 -6.41
N PHE A 20 11.70 7.26 -5.92
CA PHE A 20 11.59 5.87 -5.44
C PHE A 20 11.61 4.86 -6.59
N LEU A 21 11.00 5.17 -7.73
CA LEU A 21 11.07 4.32 -8.92
C LEU A 21 12.53 4.13 -9.38
N SER A 22 13.28 5.22 -9.54
CA SER A 22 14.70 5.17 -9.89
C SER A 22 15.53 4.42 -8.83
N PHE A 23 15.21 4.59 -7.55
CA PHE A 23 15.87 3.83 -6.48
C PHE A 23 15.63 2.32 -6.61
N LEU A 24 14.42 1.89 -6.95
CA LEU A 24 14.08 0.47 -7.12
C LEU A 24 14.72 -0.14 -8.37
N GLU A 25 14.93 0.64 -9.42
CA GLU A 25 15.69 0.22 -10.62
C GLU A 25 17.17 -0.02 -10.30
N LEU A 26 17.79 0.88 -9.53
CA LEU A 26 19.21 0.79 -9.16
C LEU A 26 19.47 -0.25 -8.06
N TYR A 27 18.51 -0.43 -7.14
CA TYR A 27 18.65 -1.28 -5.96
C TYR A 27 17.45 -2.22 -5.81
N PRO A 28 17.23 -3.17 -6.73
CA PRO A 28 16.03 -4.00 -6.76
C PRO A 28 15.94 -5.01 -5.61
N ASN A 29 17.05 -5.33 -4.93
CA ASN A 29 17.12 -6.31 -3.84
C ASN A 29 17.89 -5.78 -2.61
N GLY A 30 17.92 -4.45 -2.43
CA GLY A 30 18.59 -3.82 -1.29
C GLY A 30 17.77 -3.89 0.00
N VAL A 31 18.42 -3.61 1.14
CA VAL A 31 17.78 -3.58 2.47
C VAL A 31 16.65 -2.55 2.57
N TYR A 32 16.70 -1.50 1.75
CA TYR A 32 15.64 -0.47 1.69
C TYR A 32 14.59 -0.72 0.61
N THR A 33 14.72 -1.75 -0.23
CA THR A 33 13.73 -2.09 -1.27
C THR A 33 12.32 -2.25 -0.70
N PRO A 34 12.08 -2.97 0.41
CA PRO A 34 10.72 -3.09 0.96
C PRO A 34 10.14 -1.73 1.40
N ASN A 35 10.99 -0.87 1.96
CA ASN A 35 10.57 0.47 2.36
C ASN A 35 10.30 1.35 1.12
N ALA A 36 11.11 1.26 0.08
CA ALA A 36 10.92 2.01 -1.15
C ALA A 36 9.65 1.58 -1.90
N LEU A 37 9.34 0.28 -1.96
CA LEU A 37 8.06 -0.22 -2.51
C LEU A 37 6.87 0.37 -1.74
N TYR A 38 6.93 0.35 -0.41
CA TYR A 38 5.88 0.92 0.42
C TYR A 38 5.68 2.41 0.14
N TRP A 39 6.76 3.19 0.13
CA TRP A 39 6.68 4.64 -0.06
C TRP A 39 6.36 5.06 -1.50
N LEU A 40 6.76 4.28 -2.49
CA LEU A 40 6.31 4.47 -3.86
C LEU A 40 4.81 4.23 -3.97
N GLY A 41 4.31 3.15 -3.36
CA GLY A 41 2.89 2.87 -3.27
C GLY A 41 2.11 4.00 -2.59
N GLU A 42 2.60 4.51 -1.46
CA GLU A 42 2.00 5.66 -0.76
C GLU A 42 1.98 6.92 -1.63
N SER A 43 3.06 7.17 -2.37
CA SER A 43 3.16 8.33 -3.28
C SER A 43 2.11 8.24 -4.39
N TYR A 44 1.97 7.08 -5.03
CA TYR A 44 0.93 6.85 -6.04
C TYR A 44 -0.48 6.90 -5.46
N TYR A 45 -0.69 6.37 -4.25
CA TYR A 45 -1.99 6.43 -3.59
C TYR A 45 -2.39 7.88 -3.30
N ALA A 46 -1.45 8.70 -2.82
CA ALA A 46 -1.69 10.12 -2.53
C ALA A 46 -2.09 10.92 -3.78
N THR A 47 -1.57 10.54 -4.95
CA THR A 47 -1.91 11.16 -6.25
C THR A 47 -3.04 10.44 -6.98
N ARG A 48 -3.75 9.53 -6.30
CA ARG A 48 -4.89 8.73 -6.83
C ARG A 48 -4.54 7.83 -8.01
N ASN A 49 -3.26 7.54 -8.22
CA ASN A 49 -2.78 6.55 -9.18
C ASN A 49 -2.92 5.14 -8.59
N PHE A 50 -4.16 4.73 -8.30
CA PHE A 50 -4.44 3.54 -7.49
C PHE A 50 -3.95 2.24 -8.15
N GLN A 51 -3.98 2.13 -9.48
CA GLN A 51 -3.42 1.00 -10.22
C GLN A 51 -1.91 0.84 -9.94
N LEU A 52 -1.17 1.96 -9.99
CA LEU A 52 0.28 1.96 -9.75
C LEU A 52 0.59 1.66 -8.29
N ALA A 53 -0.20 2.22 -7.36
CA ALA A 53 -0.10 1.94 -5.94
C ALA A 53 -0.34 0.45 -5.64
N GLU A 54 -1.40 -0.13 -6.22
CA GLU A 54 -1.75 -1.54 -6.09
C GLU A 54 -0.56 -2.43 -6.47
N ALA A 55 0.07 -2.16 -7.61
CA ALA A 55 1.22 -2.93 -8.08
C ALA A 55 2.39 -2.92 -7.06
N GLN A 56 2.71 -1.78 -6.46
CA GLN A 56 3.84 -1.68 -5.52
C GLN A 56 3.55 -2.38 -4.20
N PHE A 57 2.34 -2.20 -3.66
CA PHE A 57 1.95 -2.87 -2.43
C PHE A 57 1.85 -4.39 -2.60
N ARG A 58 1.40 -4.86 -3.77
CA ARG A 58 1.40 -6.28 -4.11
C ARG A 58 2.82 -6.84 -4.16
N ASP A 59 3.75 -6.15 -4.83
CA ASP A 59 5.16 -6.57 -4.90
C ASP A 59 5.79 -6.65 -3.51
N LEU A 60 5.54 -5.64 -2.66
CA LEU A 60 5.99 -5.61 -1.27
C LEU A 60 5.53 -6.84 -0.49
N VAL A 61 4.23 -7.12 -0.48
CA VAL A 61 3.66 -8.23 0.31
C VAL A 61 4.10 -9.58 -0.27
N SER A 62 4.20 -9.70 -1.60
CA SER A 62 4.63 -10.93 -2.24
C SER A 62 6.10 -11.27 -1.95
N ARG A 63 6.98 -10.27 -1.93
CA ARG A 63 8.44 -10.48 -1.81
C ARG A 63 8.94 -10.40 -0.38
N TYR A 64 8.27 -9.61 0.46
CA TYR A 64 8.72 -9.32 1.82
C TYR A 64 7.58 -9.49 2.84
N PRO A 65 6.90 -10.65 2.89
CA PRO A 65 5.69 -10.84 3.70
C PRO A 65 5.94 -10.67 5.20
N THR A 66 7.17 -10.80 5.69
CA THR A 66 7.53 -10.69 7.12
C THR A 66 8.15 -9.34 7.50
N HIS A 67 8.35 -8.43 6.54
CA HIS A 67 8.94 -7.11 6.80
C HIS A 67 7.95 -6.20 7.54
N ASP A 68 8.44 -5.26 8.36
CA ASP A 68 7.60 -4.34 9.15
C ASP A 68 6.59 -3.51 8.33
N LYS A 69 6.83 -3.37 7.02
CA LYS A 69 5.94 -2.67 6.07
C LYS A 69 4.88 -3.57 5.45
N ALA A 70 4.97 -4.89 5.57
CA ALA A 70 4.12 -5.83 4.86
C ALA A 70 2.65 -5.74 5.31
N ALA A 71 2.39 -5.66 6.61
CA ALA A 71 1.03 -5.49 7.14
C ALA A 71 0.38 -4.20 6.65
N GLY A 72 1.10 -3.07 6.73
CA GLY A 72 0.64 -1.79 6.21
C GLY A 72 0.48 -1.80 4.68
N GLY A 73 1.37 -2.49 3.97
CA GLY A 73 1.31 -2.68 2.53
C GLY A 73 0.06 -3.45 2.11
N LEU A 74 -0.28 -4.55 2.78
CA LEU A 74 -1.48 -5.32 2.47
C LEU A 74 -2.77 -4.53 2.75
N LEU A 75 -2.80 -3.73 3.82
CA LEU A 75 -3.90 -2.79 4.06
C LEU A 75 -4.02 -1.80 2.89
N LYS A 76 -2.91 -1.20 2.47
CA LYS A 76 -2.90 -0.20 1.40
C LYS A 76 -3.18 -0.78 0.02
N LEU A 77 -2.85 -2.06 -0.21
CA LEU A 77 -3.28 -2.81 -1.37
C LEU A 77 -4.81 -2.84 -1.46
N GLY A 78 -5.49 -3.25 -0.39
CA GLY A 78 -6.96 -3.28 -0.34
C GLY A 78 -7.60 -1.90 -0.49
N LEU A 79 -6.99 -0.86 0.08
CA LEU A 79 -7.45 0.52 -0.10
C LEU A 79 -7.24 1.04 -1.52
N SER A 80 -6.16 0.64 -2.19
CA SER A 80 -5.91 0.99 -3.59
C SER A 80 -6.94 0.35 -4.50
N GLN A 81 -7.22 -0.95 -4.32
CA GLN A 81 -8.29 -1.66 -5.02
C GLN A 81 -9.66 -1.00 -4.83
N TYR A 82 -9.95 -0.54 -3.60
CA TYR A 82 -11.17 0.21 -3.33
C TYR A 82 -11.21 1.54 -4.09
N GLY A 83 -10.08 2.27 -4.15
CA GLY A 83 -9.93 3.49 -4.94
C GLY A 83 -10.13 3.29 -6.45
N GLU A 84 -9.81 2.10 -6.96
CA GLU A 84 -10.10 1.68 -8.35
C GLU A 84 -11.56 1.26 -8.57
N GLY A 85 -12.38 1.17 -7.52
CA GLY A 85 -13.76 0.67 -7.59
C GLY A 85 -13.88 -0.85 -7.58
N LYS A 86 -12.78 -1.58 -7.37
CA LYS A 86 -12.73 -3.05 -7.28
C LYS A 86 -13.19 -3.53 -5.90
N ASN A 87 -14.43 -3.23 -5.53
CA ASN A 87 -14.92 -3.41 -4.17
C ASN A 87 -14.82 -4.85 -3.64
N ASN A 88 -15.08 -5.85 -4.48
CA ASN A 88 -15.01 -7.26 -4.06
C ASN A 88 -13.56 -7.67 -3.74
N GLU A 89 -12.63 -7.24 -4.59
CA GLU A 89 -11.19 -7.51 -4.41
C GLU A 89 -10.68 -6.80 -3.16
N ALA A 90 -11.03 -5.52 -3.00
CA ALA A 90 -10.70 -4.73 -1.81
C ALA A 90 -11.17 -5.42 -0.51
N GLN A 91 -12.41 -5.92 -0.49
CA GLN A 91 -12.93 -6.63 0.70
C GLN A 91 -12.16 -7.92 0.99
N GLN A 92 -11.80 -8.69 -0.03
CA GLN A 92 -11.00 -9.90 0.12
C GLN A 92 -9.61 -9.57 0.68
N THR A 93 -8.95 -8.57 0.11
CA THR A 93 -7.62 -8.15 0.56
C THR A 93 -7.64 -7.56 1.97
N LEU A 94 -8.63 -6.72 2.32
CA LEU A 94 -8.77 -6.21 3.69
C LEU A 94 -9.04 -7.33 4.71
N GLN A 95 -9.80 -8.36 4.32
CA GLN A 95 -9.99 -9.55 5.15
C GLN A 95 -8.68 -10.33 5.35
N GLN A 96 -7.82 -10.39 4.32
CA GLN A 96 -6.51 -11.04 4.38
C GLN A 96 -5.55 -10.35 5.36
N VAL A 97 -5.65 -9.02 5.57
CA VAL A 97 -4.80 -8.32 6.55
C VAL A 97 -5.01 -8.92 7.95
N ALA A 98 -6.25 -9.17 8.34
CA ALA A 98 -6.57 -9.71 9.65
C ALA A 98 -6.16 -11.19 9.81
N SER A 99 -6.15 -11.97 8.73
CA SER A 99 -5.72 -13.37 8.78
C SER A 99 -4.20 -13.54 8.72
N GLN A 100 -3.50 -12.72 7.94
CA GLN A 100 -2.04 -12.81 7.76
C GLN A 100 -1.25 -12.03 8.81
N TYR A 101 -1.79 -10.92 9.32
CA TYR A 101 -1.13 -10.04 10.28
C TYR A 101 -2.00 -9.80 11.53
N PRO A 102 -2.44 -10.86 12.23
CA PRO A 102 -3.33 -10.73 13.38
C PRO A 102 -2.69 -9.87 14.48
N GLY A 103 -3.49 -9.00 15.10
CA GLY A 103 -3.05 -8.11 16.19
C GLY A 103 -2.26 -6.88 15.75
N SER A 104 -1.93 -6.73 14.45
CA SER A 104 -1.31 -5.51 13.94
C SER A 104 -2.29 -4.34 13.89
N ASP A 105 -1.78 -3.11 13.97
CA ASP A 105 -2.60 -1.90 13.77
C ASP A 105 -3.25 -1.90 12.37
N ALA A 106 -2.53 -2.40 11.36
CA ALA A 106 -3.04 -2.56 10.00
C ALA A 106 -4.26 -3.49 9.95
N ALA A 107 -4.27 -4.59 10.71
CA ALA A 107 -5.42 -5.50 10.79
C ALA A 107 -6.64 -4.83 11.43
N ARG A 108 -6.43 -4.04 12.49
CA ARG A 108 -7.51 -3.25 13.12
C ARG A 108 -8.13 -2.27 12.12
N VAL A 109 -7.29 -1.46 11.46
CA VAL A 109 -7.74 -0.48 10.45
C VAL A 109 -8.40 -1.18 9.26
N ALA A 110 -7.88 -2.33 8.83
CA ALA A 110 -8.45 -3.08 7.72
C ALA A 110 -9.87 -3.58 8.04
N GLN A 111 -10.11 -4.06 9.26
CA GLN A 111 -11.45 -4.46 9.69
C GLN A 111 -12.42 -3.28 9.71
N GLU A 112 -12.02 -2.13 10.26
CA GLU A 112 -12.85 -0.91 10.25
C GLU A 112 -13.25 -0.50 8.83
N ARG A 113 -12.27 -0.50 7.89
CA ARG A 113 -12.50 -0.16 6.48
C ARG A 113 -13.39 -1.19 5.79
N LEU A 114 -13.17 -2.48 6.05
CA LEU A 114 -13.99 -3.57 5.50
C LEU A 114 -15.45 -3.42 5.89
N GLN A 115 -15.76 -3.15 7.16
CA GLN A 115 -17.14 -2.94 7.61
C GLN A 115 -17.76 -1.71 6.96
N SER A 116 -17.02 -0.59 6.87
CA SER A 116 -17.51 0.63 6.22
C SER A 116 -17.86 0.39 4.74
N ILE A 117 -17.05 -0.37 4.00
CA ILE A 117 -17.30 -0.69 2.60
C ILE A 117 -18.56 -1.54 2.45
N ARG A 118 -18.73 -2.58 3.28
CA ARG A 118 -19.90 -3.47 3.26
C ARG A 118 -21.20 -2.74 3.55
N LEU A 119 -21.22 -1.91 4.58
CA LEU A 119 -22.40 -1.10 4.93
C LEU A 119 -22.76 -0.13 3.80
N GLY A 120 -21.76 0.52 3.20
CA GLY A 120 -21.98 1.43 2.08
C GLY A 120 -22.55 0.76 0.82
N GLN A 121 -22.35 -0.56 0.64
CA GLN A 121 -22.95 -1.33 -0.45
C GLN A 121 -24.39 -1.75 -0.17
N GLN A 122 -24.75 -2.00 1.09
CA GLN A 122 -26.11 -2.40 1.48
C GLN A 122 -27.12 -1.25 1.39
N LEU A 123 -26.64 0.00 1.41
CA LEU A 123 -27.46 1.21 1.37
C LEU A 123 -27.66 1.79 -0.04
N ARG A 124 -27.13 1.16 -1.08
CA ARG A 124 -27.28 1.54 -2.49
C ARG A 124 -28.30 0.66 -3.18
#